data_AF-A0A3M1TQR6-F1
#
_entry.id   AF-A0A3M1TQR6-F1
#
_cell.length_a   1.000
_cell.length_b   1.000
_cell.length_c   1.000
_cell.angle_alpha   90.00
_cell.angle_beta   90.00
_cell.angle_gamma   90.00
#
_symmetry.space_group_name_H-M   'P 1'
#
loop_
_entity.id
_entity.type
_entity.pdbx_description
1 polymer ?
#
loop_
_entity_poly.entity_id
_entity_poly.type
_entity_poly.pdbx_seq_one_letter_code
_entity_poly.pdbx_strand_id
1 'polypeptide(L)'
;MAGHHVFQPDLGPPGRHPFSFELSWGPDRLGEWLDPTGDAFLWQEARGSLTAGGLCEAAPCTGTLALDYPRGRIRYTLDFEATSPANGESVLCRYVGEKLRLRPWNLLTTHTTCYGTLVELASGRLVSRSIVTFRLRHLPRFLASLRWV
;
A
#
# COMPACT_ATOMS: atom_id res chain seq x y z
N MET A 1 -0.05 -2.05 7.39
CA MET A 1 -0.03 -3.47 6.98
C MET A 1 1.39 -4.01 7.11
N ALA A 2 1.56 -5.32 7.30
CA ALA A 2 2.88 -5.92 7.47
C ALA A 2 2.93 -7.35 6.90
N GLY A 3 4.10 -7.76 6.43
CA GLY A 3 4.35 -9.07 5.87
C GLY A 3 5.78 -9.15 5.35
N HIS A 4 5.94 -9.65 4.13
CA HIS A 4 7.25 -9.83 3.52
C HIS A 4 7.26 -9.46 2.04
N HIS A 5 8.44 -9.22 1.50
CA HIS A 5 8.70 -9.11 0.07
C HIS A 5 9.89 -9.96 -0.34
N VAL A 6 10.01 -10.22 -1.64
CA VAL A 6 11.09 -10.98 -2.27
C VAL A 6 11.56 -10.18 -3.49
N PHE A 7 12.87 -9.93 -3.56
CA PHE A 7 13.50 -9.28 -4.69
C PHE A 7 13.37 -10.12 -5.97
N GLN A 8 13.37 -9.46 -7.12
CA GLN A 8 13.72 -10.17 -8.35
C GLN A 8 15.19 -10.62 -8.29
N PRO A 9 15.57 -11.67 -9.03
CA PRO A 9 16.97 -12.10 -9.13
C PRO A 9 17.89 -10.92 -9.41
N ASP A 10 19.03 -10.89 -8.73
CA ASP A 10 20.10 -9.88 -8.86
C ASP A 10 19.73 -8.44 -8.48
N LEU A 11 18.54 -8.19 -7.92
CA LEU A 11 18.09 -6.85 -7.51
C LEU A 11 18.08 -6.62 -5.99
N GLY A 12 18.65 -7.55 -5.22
CA GLY A 12 18.77 -7.43 -3.77
C GLY A 12 19.14 -8.77 -3.11
N PRO A 13 19.23 -8.80 -1.77
CA PRO A 13 19.59 -10.01 -1.04
C PRO A 13 18.56 -11.13 -1.28
N PRO A 14 18.99 -12.40 -1.42
CA PRO A 14 18.06 -13.49 -1.65
C PRO A 14 17.15 -13.72 -0.43
N GLY A 15 15.97 -14.28 -0.68
CA GLY A 15 15.03 -14.69 0.36
C GLY A 15 13.90 -13.70 0.65
N ARG A 16 13.22 -13.93 1.79
CA ARG A 16 12.09 -13.11 2.25
C ARG A 16 12.58 -12.03 3.19
N HIS A 17 12.18 -10.80 2.91
CA HIS A 17 12.54 -9.62 3.71
C HIS A 17 11.30 -8.98 4.32
N PRO A 18 11.41 -8.35 5.49
CA PRO A 18 10.29 -7.62 6.09
C PRO A 18 9.74 -6.55 5.14
N PHE A 19 8.42 -6.46 5.07
CA PHE A 19 7.75 -5.38 4.34
C PHE A 19 6.56 -4.87 5.15
N SER A 20 6.45 -3.56 5.29
CA SER A 20 5.33 -2.94 6.00
C SER A 20 5.09 -1.52 5.55
N PHE A 21 3.86 -1.06 5.73
CA PHE A 21 3.54 0.36 5.61
C PHE A 21 2.49 0.76 6.63
N GLU A 22 2.58 1.98 7.13
CA GLU A 22 1.57 2.65 7.93
C GLU A 22 1.14 3.90 7.18
N LEU A 23 -0.16 4.06 6.98
CA LEU A 23 -0.71 5.19 6.25
C LEU A 23 -1.66 5.93 7.20
N SER A 24 -1.68 7.24 7.11
CA SER A 24 -2.82 8.03 7.58
C SER A 24 -3.96 7.81 6.59
N TRP A 25 -5.09 7.33 7.11
CA TRP A 25 -6.30 7.09 6.32
C TRP A 25 -7.49 7.82 6.96
N GLY A 26 -8.34 8.38 6.11
CA GLY A 26 -9.63 8.96 6.45
C GLY A 26 -9.93 10.05 5.45
N PRO A 27 -11.04 9.98 4.69
CA PRO A 27 -11.43 11.11 3.87
C PRO A 27 -11.72 12.32 4.78
N ASP A 28 -11.32 13.52 4.35
CA ASP A 28 -11.64 14.74 5.10
C ASP A 28 -13.17 14.95 5.20
N ARG A 29 -13.91 14.45 4.20
CA ARG A 29 -15.37 14.52 4.10
C ARG A 29 -15.93 13.17 3.67
N LEU A 30 -16.49 12.42 4.62
CA LEU A 30 -17.03 11.09 4.37
C LEU A 30 -18.17 11.08 3.33
N GLY A 31 -19.02 12.12 3.33
CA GLY A 31 -20.13 12.25 2.39
C GLY A 31 -19.69 12.34 0.93
N GLU A 32 -18.71 13.20 0.64
CA GLU A 32 -18.12 13.34 -0.71
C GLU A 32 -17.40 12.06 -1.14
N TRP A 33 -16.72 11.39 -0.20
CA TRP A 33 -16.05 10.12 -0.48
C TRP A 33 -17.02 8.96 -0.77
N LEU A 34 -18.23 9.01 -0.23
CA LEU A 34 -19.29 8.02 -0.48
C LEU A 34 -20.24 8.41 -1.61
N ASP A 35 -20.09 9.59 -2.22
CA ASP A 35 -20.95 10.03 -3.31
C ASP A 35 -20.55 9.34 -4.62
N PRO A 36 -21.37 8.41 -5.17
CA PRO A 36 -21.06 7.69 -6.40
C PRO A 36 -20.97 8.57 -7.65
N THR A 37 -21.43 9.82 -7.56
CA THR A 37 -21.39 10.80 -8.66
C THR A 37 -20.21 11.76 -8.57
N GLY A 38 -19.49 11.76 -7.44
CA GLY A 38 -18.33 12.62 -7.22
C GLY A 38 -17.03 12.04 -7.78
N ASP A 39 -16.10 12.92 -8.17
CA ASP A 39 -14.79 12.54 -8.70
C ASP A 39 -13.90 11.82 -7.67
N ALA A 40 -14.18 12.01 -6.38
CA ALA A 40 -13.46 11.38 -5.28
C ALA A 40 -14.16 10.11 -4.74
N PHE A 41 -15.17 9.59 -5.44
CA PHE A 41 -15.90 8.41 -4.99
C PHE A 41 -14.94 7.27 -4.67
N LEU A 42 -14.91 6.86 -3.40
CA LEU A 42 -14.11 5.74 -2.91
C LEU A 42 -12.60 5.87 -3.18
N TRP A 43 -12.13 7.09 -3.41
CA TRP A 43 -10.74 7.43 -3.69
C TRP A 43 -10.24 8.46 -2.68
N GLN A 44 -8.98 8.34 -2.27
CA GLN A 44 -8.36 9.34 -1.40
C GLN A 44 -6.84 9.36 -1.55
N GLU A 45 -6.24 10.48 -1.17
CA GLU A 45 -4.81 10.53 -0.90
C GLU A 45 -4.43 9.64 0.28
N ALA A 46 -3.21 9.12 0.23
CA ALA A 46 -2.58 8.36 1.29
C ALA A 46 -1.20 8.93 1.56
N ARG A 47 -0.84 9.10 2.83
CA ARG A 47 0.48 9.55 3.26
C ARG A 47 0.90 8.74 4.48
N GLY A 48 2.17 8.46 4.62
CA GLY A 48 2.67 7.72 5.78
C GLY A 48 4.10 7.25 5.60
N SER A 49 4.41 6.06 6.08
CA SER A 49 5.74 5.46 6.00
C SER A 49 5.72 4.03 5.47
N LEU A 50 6.81 3.64 4.82
CA LEU A 50 7.00 2.34 4.20
C LEU A 50 8.40 1.78 4.53
N THR A 51 8.44 0.51 4.90
CA THR A 51 9.65 -0.27 5.08
C THR A 51 9.67 -1.41 4.07
N ALA A 52 10.77 -1.51 3.33
CA ALA A 52 11.10 -2.62 2.46
C ALA A 52 12.53 -3.06 2.81
N GLY A 53 12.67 -4.20 3.50
CA GLY A 53 13.95 -4.69 3.99
C GLY A 53 14.99 -4.80 2.87
N GLY A 54 16.16 -4.21 3.10
CA GLY A 54 17.22 -4.13 2.09
C GLY A 54 17.05 -3.03 1.04
N LEU A 55 16.02 -2.18 1.14
CA LEU A 55 15.81 -1.00 0.28
C LEU A 55 15.64 0.29 1.08
N CYS A 56 14.74 0.27 2.08
CA CYS A 56 14.43 1.44 2.89
C CYS A 56 13.83 1.05 4.25
N GLU A 57 14.04 1.90 5.24
CA GLU A 57 13.48 1.75 6.58
C GLU A 57 12.62 2.98 6.92
N ALA A 58 11.33 2.74 7.18
CA ALA A 58 10.36 3.78 7.55
C ALA A 58 10.37 5.03 6.64
N ALA A 59 10.65 4.84 5.35
CA ALA A 59 10.73 5.93 4.39
C ALA A 59 9.36 6.62 4.24
N PRO A 60 9.32 7.96 4.20
CA PRO A 60 8.08 8.68 3.94
C PRO A 60 7.54 8.28 2.57
N CYS A 61 6.23 8.07 2.49
CA CYS A 61 5.54 7.72 1.26
C CYS A 61 4.26 8.52 1.09
N THR A 62 3.91 8.80 -0.16
CA THR A 62 2.67 9.47 -0.55
C THR A 62 2.03 8.75 -1.73
N GLY A 63 0.73 8.92 -1.93
CA GLY A 63 0.04 8.36 -3.07
C GLY A 63 -1.45 8.26 -2.83
N THR A 64 -2.05 7.12 -3.19
CA THR A 64 -3.50 6.98 -3.23
C THR A 64 -3.98 5.65 -2.68
N LEU A 65 -5.20 5.67 -2.15
CA LEU A 65 -6.00 4.50 -1.82
C LEU A 65 -7.32 4.59 -2.61
N ALA A 66 -7.64 3.53 -3.35
CA ALA A 66 -8.86 3.44 -4.15
C ALA A 66 -9.61 2.15 -3.84
N LEU A 67 -10.92 2.26 -3.57
CA LEU A 67 -11.86 1.17 -3.39
C LEU A 67 -12.66 0.97 -4.69
N ASP A 68 -12.20 0.05 -5.52
CA ASP A 68 -12.85 -0.34 -6.78
C ASP A 68 -13.78 -1.54 -6.50
N TYR A 69 -14.90 -1.29 -5.80
CA TYR A 69 -15.89 -2.32 -5.48
C TYR A 69 -16.48 -3.04 -6.71
N PRO A 70 -16.79 -2.36 -7.84
CA PRO A 70 -17.28 -3.03 -9.04
C PRO A 70 -16.32 -4.10 -9.56
N ARG A 71 -15.00 -3.88 -9.43
CA ARG A 71 -13.97 -4.88 -9.75
C ARG A 71 -13.53 -5.73 -8.56
N GLY A 72 -14.16 -5.57 -7.40
CA GLY A 72 -13.85 -6.28 -6.17
C GLY A 72 -12.41 -6.07 -5.71
N ARG A 73 -11.89 -4.84 -5.80
CA ARG A 73 -10.47 -4.53 -5.56
C ARG A 73 -10.27 -3.31 -4.66
N ILE A 74 -9.30 -3.38 -3.75
CA ILE A 74 -8.68 -2.19 -3.13
C ILE A 74 -7.29 -2.05 -3.71
N ARG A 75 -6.91 -0.85 -4.14
CA ARG A 75 -5.59 -0.55 -4.68
C ARG A 75 -4.92 0.56 -3.87
N TYR A 76 -3.71 0.27 -3.42
CA TYR A 76 -2.77 1.22 -2.84
C TYR A 76 -1.73 1.52 -3.92
N THR A 77 -1.46 2.80 -4.17
CA THR A 77 -0.34 3.24 -5.00
C THR A 77 0.46 4.21 -4.14
N LEU A 78 1.72 3.89 -3.83
CA LEU A 78 2.56 4.66 -2.93
C LEU A 78 3.92 4.91 -3.58
N ASP A 79 4.35 6.16 -3.59
CA ASP A 79 5.65 6.58 -4.06
C ASP A 79 6.53 6.94 -2.86
N PHE A 80 7.79 6.53 -2.93
CA PHE A 80 8.77 6.73 -1.86
C PHE A 80 10.19 6.67 -2.44
N GLU A 81 11.13 7.29 -1.74
CA GLU A 81 12.55 7.18 -2.06
C GLU A 81 13.15 5.95 -1.35
N ALA A 82 14.01 5.23 -2.08
CA ALA A 82 14.73 4.08 -1.57
C ALA A 82 16.19 4.13 -2.01
N THR A 83 17.04 3.38 -1.31
CA THR A 83 18.43 3.22 -1.74
C THR A 83 18.54 2.00 -2.65
N SER A 84 19.05 2.21 -3.86
CA SER A 84 19.28 1.13 -4.82
C SER A 84 20.32 0.15 -4.28
N PRO A 85 20.01 -1.17 -4.21
CA PRO A 85 20.98 -2.17 -3.75
C PRO A 85 22.18 -2.34 -4.68
N ALA A 86 22.03 -1.93 -5.95
CA ALA A 86 23.05 -2.12 -6.98
C ALA A 86 24.18 -1.09 -6.91
N ASN A 87 23.86 0.17 -6.59
CA ASN A 87 24.81 1.30 -6.64
C ASN A 87 24.76 2.23 -5.42
N GLY A 88 23.84 2.01 -4.47
CA GLY A 88 23.72 2.83 -3.26
C GLY A 88 23.11 4.22 -3.48
N GLU A 89 22.60 4.52 -4.67
CA GLU A 89 21.99 5.82 -4.98
C GLU A 89 20.53 5.89 -4.54
N SER A 90 20.03 7.10 -4.27
CA SER A 90 18.61 7.33 -4.03
C SER A 90 17.83 7.18 -5.33
N VAL A 91 16.81 6.32 -5.32
CA VAL A 91 15.93 6.04 -6.45
C VAL A 91 14.47 6.19 -6.04
N LEU A 92 13.69 6.82 -6.91
CA LEU A 92 12.26 6.94 -6.69
C LEU A 92 11.56 5.62 -7.07
N CYS A 93 10.82 5.07 -6.13
CA CYS A 93 10.13 3.80 -6.26
C CYS A 93 8.62 3.97 -6.12
N ARG A 94 7.87 3.10 -6.80
CA ARG A 94 6.43 2.98 -6.66
C ARG A 94 6.06 1.60 -6.18
N TYR A 95 5.37 1.56 -5.07
CA TYR A 95 4.67 0.39 -4.57
C TYR A 95 3.21 0.40 -5.04
N VAL A 96 2.77 -0.70 -5.63
CA VAL A 96 1.37 -0.96 -5.94
C VAL A 96 0.93 -2.18 -5.17
N GLY A 97 -0.01 -2.01 -4.24
CA GLY A 97 -0.61 -3.11 -3.47
C GLY A 97 -2.07 -3.29 -3.83
N GLU A 98 -2.51 -4.52 -4.09
CA GLU A 98 -3.89 -4.85 -4.41
C GLU A 98 -4.46 -5.90 -3.46
N LYS A 99 -5.66 -5.62 -2.94
CA LYS A 99 -6.55 -6.63 -2.36
C LYS A 99 -7.57 -6.99 -3.41
N LEU A 100 -7.78 -8.26 -3.65
CA LEU A 100 -8.67 -8.77 -4.71
C LEU A 100 -9.85 -9.54 -4.11
N ARG A 101 -10.90 -9.74 -4.92
CA ARG A 101 -12.10 -10.52 -4.58
C ARG A 101 -12.91 -9.96 -3.40
N LEU A 102 -12.92 -8.64 -3.24
CA LEU A 102 -13.77 -7.96 -2.28
C LEU A 102 -15.24 -8.16 -2.67
N ARG A 103 -16.03 -8.56 -1.68
CA ARG A 103 -17.49 -8.68 -1.74
C ARG A 103 -18.06 -7.94 -0.53
N PRO A 104 -19.23 -7.30 -0.64
CA PRO A 104 -19.82 -6.53 0.46
C PRO A 104 -19.93 -7.32 1.78
N TRP A 105 -20.20 -8.62 1.71
CA TRP A 105 -20.34 -9.50 2.88
C TRP A 105 -19.03 -10.10 3.41
N ASN A 106 -17.91 -9.93 2.70
CA ASN A 106 -16.61 -10.51 3.07
C ASN A 106 -15.59 -9.45 3.50
N LEU A 107 -16.02 -8.21 3.73
CA LEU A 107 -15.17 -7.10 4.13
C LEU A 107 -14.30 -7.49 5.32
N LEU A 108 -14.89 -8.00 6.41
CA LEU A 108 -14.15 -8.38 7.62
C LEU A 108 -13.10 -9.49 7.42
N THR A 109 -13.28 -10.41 6.46
CA THR A 109 -12.40 -11.59 6.26
C THR A 109 -11.44 -11.45 5.07
N THR A 110 -11.85 -10.74 4.01
CA THR A 110 -11.07 -10.55 2.76
C THR A 110 -10.11 -9.36 2.86
N HIS A 111 -10.17 -8.63 3.98
CA HIS A 111 -9.28 -7.51 4.28
C HIS A 111 -7.84 -7.87 4.65
N THR A 112 -7.49 -9.16 4.78
CA THR A 112 -6.18 -9.51 5.31
C THR A 112 -5.10 -9.36 4.25
N THR A 113 -5.12 -10.14 3.16
CA THR A 113 -3.96 -10.22 2.25
C THR A 113 -3.98 -9.16 1.14
N CYS A 114 -2.86 -8.47 0.97
CA CYS A 114 -2.59 -7.52 -0.10
C CYS A 114 -1.32 -7.97 -0.82
N TYR A 115 -1.44 -8.12 -2.13
CA TYR A 115 -0.34 -8.51 -3.02
C TYR A 115 0.26 -7.25 -3.61
N GLY A 116 1.57 -7.12 -3.52
CA GLY A 116 2.25 -5.90 -3.91
C GLY A 116 3.35 -6.11 -4.93
N THR A 117 3.62 -5.07 -5.70
CA THR A 117 4.78 -4.95 -6.58
C THR A 117 5.49 -3.64 -6.32
N LEU A 118 6.81 -3.67 -6.29
CA LEU A 118 7.68 -2.51 -6.13
C LEU A 118 8.45 -2.31 -7.43
N VAL A 119 8.31 -1.13 -8.03
CA VAL A 119 8.94 -0.76 -9.30
C VAL A 119 9.81 0.47 -9.12
N GLU A 120 10.99 0.47 -9.72
CA GLU A 120 11.85 1.63 -9.84
C GLU A 120 11.30 2.54 -10.95
N LEU A 121 10.96 3.79 -10.65
CA LEU A 121 10.19 4.64 -11.59
C LEU A 121 11.00 5.09 -12.80
N ALA A 122 12.30 5.36 -12.64
CA ALA A 122 13.16 5.81 -13.73
C ALA A 122 13.32 4.74 -14.82
N SER A 123 13.51 3.49 -14.41
CA SER A 123 13.77 2.37 -15.32
C SER A 123 12.51 1.56 -15.66
N GLY A 124 11.42 1.72 -14.89
CA GLY A 124 10.24 0.86 -14.98
C GLY A 124 10.49 -0.58 -14.50
N ARG A 125 11.65 -0.86 -13.91
CA ARG A 125 12.07 -2.21 -13.55
C ARG A 125 11.35 -2.69 -12.30
N LEU A 126 10.79 -3.91 -12.36
CA LEU A 126 10.23 -4.58 -11.20
C LEU A 126 11.37 -4.99 -10.25
N VAL A 127 11.38 -4.39 -9.05
CA VAL A 127 12.39 -4.63 -8.02
C VAL A 127 12.00 -5.80 -7.13
N SER A 128 10.76 -5.83 -6.64
CA SER A 128 10.30 -6.88 -5.71
C SER A 128 8.79 -7.11 -5.76
N ARG A 129 8.37 -8.27 -5.26
CA ARG A 129 6.96 -8.62 -5.02
C ARG A 129 6.73 -8.81 -3.53
N SER A 130 5.60 -8.32 -3.02
CA SER A 130 5.27 -8.40 -1.59
C SER A 130 3.93 -9.09 -1.34
N ILE A 131 3.80 -9.62 -0.13
CA ILE A 131 2.57 -10.14 0.44
C ILE A 131 2.47 -9.57 1.84
N VAL A 132 1.52 -8.67 2.07
CA VAL A 132 1.25 -8.08 3.38
C VAL A 132 -0.12 -8.43 3.88
N THR A 133 -0.25 -8.54 5.20
CA THR A 133 -1.54 -8.73 5.85
C THR A 133 -1.94 -7.51 6.70
N PHE A 134 -3.24 -7.20 6.69
CA PHE A 134 -3.83 -6.32 7.69
C PHE A 134 -3.90 -7.07 9.02
N ARG A 135 -3.28 -6.53 10.07
CA ARG A 135 -3.36 -7.13 11.42
C ARG A 135 -4.59 -6.57 12.12
N LEU A 136 -5.55 -7.44 12.44
CA LEU A 136 -6.84 -7.09 13.06
C LEU A 136 -6.72 -6.32 14.38
N ARG A 137 -5.59 -6.44 15.08
CA ARG A 137 -5.30 -5.62 16.28
C ARG A 137 -5.28 -4.11 16.04
N HIS A 138 -5.15 -3.66 14.79
CA HIS A 138 -5.21 -2.24 14.43
C HIS A 138 -6.64 -1.77 14.09
N LEU A 139 -7.64 -2.66 14.13
CA LEU A 139 -9.04 -2.33 13.86
C LEU A 139 -9.60 -1.24 14.79
N PRO A 140 -9.31 -1.20 16.11
CA PRO A 140 -9.80 -0.13 16.97
C PRO A 140 -9.26 1.25 16.56
N ARG A 141 -7.96 1.34 16.23
CA ARG A 141 -7.32 2.57 15.74
C ARG A 141 -7.86 2.97 14.35
N PHE A 142 -8.19 1.98 13.52
CA PHE A 142 -8.82 2.19 12.22
C PHE A 142 -10.23 2.80 12.36
N LEU A 143 -11.06 2.27 13.26
CA LEU A 143 -12.40 2.83 13.48
C LEU A 143 -12.34 4.22 14.12
N ALA A 144 -11.39 4.46 15.01
CA ALA A 144 -11.22 5.75 15.68
C ALA A 144 -10.67 6.88 14.77
N SER A 145 -10.08 6.56 13.61
CA SER A 145 -9.64 7.57 12.65
C SER A 145 -10.77 8.06 11.73
N LEU A 146 -11.93 7.40 11.74
CA LEU A 146 -13.13 7.88 11.07
C LEU A 146 -13.66 9.08 11.87
N ARG A 147 -13.36 10.29 11.39
CA ARG A 147 -13.94 11.51 11.92
C ARG A 147 -15.37 11.59 11.40
N TRP A 148 -16.33 11.33 12.28
CA TRP A 148 -17.73 11.60 12.03
C TRP A 148 -17.89 13.12 11.96
N VAL A 149 -18.32 13.62 10.80
CA VAL A 149 -18.91 14.96 10.63
C VAL A 149 -20.39 14.74 10.40
#